data_AF-A0A2I5YLQ7-F1
#
_entry.id   AF-A0A2I5YLQ7-F1
#
_cell.length_a   1.000
_cell.length_b   1.000
_cell.length_c   1.000
_cell.angle_alpha   90.00
_cell.angle_beta   90.00
_cell.angle_gamma   90.00
#
_symmetry.space_group_name_H-M   'P 1'
#
loop_
_entity.id
_entity.type
_entity.pdbx_description
1 polymer ?
#
loop_
_entity_poly.entity_id
_entity_poly.type
_entity_poly.pdbx_seq_one_letter_code
_entity_poly.pdbx_strand_id
1 'polypeptide(L)'
;QWDDHEVTNNWYWEKRMDADQRYKEKSVAILAANGMRAFLEYMPIRQNPDNRDRIYNKFSYGPHLDVFRIDMRSYRGPNTENTQSQPGPETRFLGSEQTRWLKQSLLASNATWKVIAADMPIGL
;
A
#
# COMPACT_ATOMS: atom_id res chain seq x y z
N GLN A 1 -3.92 6.93 5.24
CA GLN A 1 -3.15 5.74 4.85
C GLN A 1 -4.10 4.58 5.04
N TRP A 2 -3.97 3.51 4.26
CA TRP A 2 -4.72 2.28 4.50
C TRP A 2 -3.73 1.17 4.88
N ASP A 3 -4.22 0.14 5.54
CA ASP A 3 -3.50 -1.10 5.82
C ASP A 3 -4.45 -2.27 5.49
N ASP A 4 -4.44 -3.34 6.28
CA ASP A 4 -5.26 -4.51 6.02
C ASP A 4 -6.69 -4.39 6.52
N HIS A 5 -6.91 -3.74 7.65
CA HIS A 5 -8.21 -3.69 8.32
C HIS A 5 -9.27 -2.86 7.58
N GLU A 6 -8.91 -2.10 6.55
CA GLU A 6 -9.85 -1.53 5.57
C GLU A 6 -10.51 -2.60 4.67
N VAL A 7 -9.95 -3.81 4.62
CA VAL A 7 -10.48 -4.95 3.85
C VAL A 7 -10.74 -6.15 4.75
N THR A 8 -9.67 -6.72 5.32
CA THR A 8 -9.67 -7.85 6.24
C THR A 8 -8.24 -8.08 6.74
N ASN A 9 -8.10 -8.54 7.98
CA ASN A 9 -6.81 -8.86 8.60
C ASN A 9 -5.87 -9.66 7.67
N ASN A 10 -4.61 -9.22 7.55
CA ASN A 10 -3.54 -9.84 6.78
C ASN A 10 -3.94 -10.23 5.35
N TRP A 11 -4.58 -9.31 4.62
CA TRP A 11 -4.98 -9.58 3.24
C TRP A 11 -3.81 -9.45 2.25
N TYR A 12 -3.93 -10.22 1.17
CA TYR A 12 -3.18 -10.17 -0.08
C TYR A 12 -4.15 -10.61 -1.20
N TRP A 13 -3.86 -10.30 -2.46
CA TRP A 13 -4.83 -10.42 -3.57
C TRP A 13 -5.42 -11.81 -3.76
N GLU A 14 -4.57 -12.84 -3.70
CA GLU A 14 -4.94 -14.23 -3.95
C GLU A 14 -5.58 -14.91 -2.73
N LYS A 15 -5.66 -14.23 -1.59
CA LYS A 15 -6.23 -14.79 -0.36
C LYS A 15 -7.70 -15.16 -0.58
N ARG A 16 -8.13 -16.25 0.06
CA ARG A 16 -9.52 -16.71 0.06
C ARG A 16 -10.06 -16.85 1.48
N MET A 17 -11.36 -16.58 1.65
CA MET A 17 -12.10 -16.69 2.91
C MET A 17 -12.95 -17.96 2.99
N ASP A 18 -12.54 -19.03 2.31
CA ASP A 18 -13.32 -20.26 2.17
C ASP A 18 -13.64 -20.92 3.52
N ALA A 19 -12.67 -20.92 4.44
CA ALA A 19 -12.81 -21.53 5.76
C ALA A 19 -13.77 -20.77 6.70
N ASP A 20 -13.99 -19.48 6.47
CA ASP A 20 -14.82 -18.64 7.34
C ASP A 20 -16.24 -18.50 6.76
N GLN A 21 -17.20 -19.21 7.36
CA GLN A 21 -18.60 -19.24 6.92
C GLN A 21 -19.31 -17.87 7.04
N ARG A 22 -18.76 -16.92 7.81
CA ARG A 22 -19.33 -15.57 7.94
C ARG A 22 -19.20 -14.76 6.66
N TYR A 23 -18.20 -15.06 5.83
CA TYR A 23 -17.97 -14.38 4.56
C TYR A 23 -18.89 -14.93 3.47
N LYS A 24 -19.72 -14.06 2.88
CA LYS A 24 -20.52 -14.40 1.68
C LYS A 24 -19.65 -14.36 0.42
N GLU A 25 -18.85 -13.31 0.28
CA GLU A 25 -17.82 -13.20 -0.75
C GLU A 25 -16.53 -13.85 -0.25
N LYS A 26 -15.95 -14.75 -1.05
CA LYS A 26 -14.76 -15.54 -0.67
C LYS A 26 -13.47 -15.00 -1.27
N SER A 27 -13.56 -14.27 -2.38
CA SER A 27 -12.44 -13.64 -3.06
C SER A 27 -12.02 -12.37 -2.33
N VAL A 28 -10.82 -12.37 -1.75
CA VAL A 28 -10.28 -11.17 -1.12
C VAL A 28 -10.00 -10.08 -2.15
N ALA A 29 -9.71 -10.41 -3.40
CA ALA A 29 -9.58 -9.40 -4.46
C ALA A 29 -10.88 -8.59 -4.65
N ILE A 30 -12.05 -9.23 -4.55
CA ILE A 30 -13.35 -8.52 -4.63
C ILE A 30 -13.57 -7.69 -3.38
N LEU A 31 -13.28 -8.24 -2.19
CA LEU A 31 -13.35 -7.49 -0.93
C LEU A 31 -12.44 -6.25 -0.95
N ALA A 32 -11.22 -6.39 -1.47
CA ALA A 32 -10.24 -5.32 -1.57
C ALA A 32 -10.68 -4.22 -2.56
N ALA A 33 -11.27 -4.59 -3.69
CA ALA A 33 -11.84 -3.62 -4.63
C ALA A 33 -12.99 -2.81 -3.99
N ASN A 34 -13.87 -3.47 -3.23
CA ASN A 34 -14.95 -2.82 -2.49
C ASN A 34 -14.41 -1.92 -1.36
N GLY A 35 -13.41 -2.40 -0.61
CA GLY A 35 -12.72 -1.65 0.44
C GLY A 35 -12.02 -0.42 -0.11
N MET A 36 -11.30 -0.54 -1.23
CA MET A 36 -10.65 0.57 -1.94
C MET A 36 -11.67 1.64 -2.32
N ARG A 37 -12.78 1.23 -2.94
CA ARG A 37 -13.86 2.14 -3.31
C ARG A 37 -14.38 2.91 -2.09
N ALA A 38 -14.76 2.20 -1.02
CA ALA A 38 -15.25 2.83 0.19
C ALA A 38 -14.19 3.75 0.81
N PHE A 39 -12.94 3.32 0.87
CA PHE A 39 -11.85 4.13 1.40
C PHE A 39 -11.68 5.44 0.64
N LEU A 40 -11.75 5.41 -0.70
CA LEU A 40 -11.65 6.61 -1.54
C LEU A 40 -12.92 7.50 -1.50
N GLU A 41 -14.09 6.92 -1.26
CA GLU A 41 -15.35 7.67 -1.11
C GLU A 41 -15.43 8.41 0.24
N TYR A 42 -14.91 7.82 1.31
CA TYR A 42 -15.07 8.33 2.69
C TYR A 42 -13.82 9.01 3.26
N MET A 43 -12.64 8.86 2.64
CA MET A 43 -11.42 9.54 3.08
C MET A 43 -11.07 10.72 2.18
N PRO A 44 -10.58 11.85 2.73
CA PRO A 44 -10.20 13.02 1.94
C PRO A 44 -8.85 12.81 1.26
N ILE A 45 -8.81 11.93 0.26
CA ILE A 45 -7.61 11.61 -0.51
C ILE A 45 -7.74 12.20 -1.90
N ARG A 46 -6.77 13.04 -2.27
CA ARG A 46 -6.65 13.54 -3.65
C ARG A 46 -6.39 12.36 -4.58
N GLN A 47 -7.34 12.09 -5.48
CA GLN A 47 -7.18 11.07 -6.50
C GLN A 47 -6.10 11.46 -7.51
N ASN A 48 -5.29 10.48 -7.92
CA ASN A 48 -4.34 10.68 -9.01
C ASN A 48 -5.08 10.54 -10.36
N PRO A 49 -4.86 11.45 -11.33
CA PRO A 49 -5.58 11.44 -12.60
C PRO A 49 -5.27 10.22 -13.48
N ASP A 50 -4.06 9.67 -13.38
CA ASP A 50 -3.59 8.54 -14.19
C ASP A 50 -3.98 7.19 -13.58
N ASN A 51 -4.15 7.15 -12.26
CA ASN A 51 -4.59 5.96 -11.53
C ASN A 51 -5.43 6.37 -10.31
N ARG A 52 -6.74 6.21 -10.42
CA ARG A 52 -7.71 6.59 -9.37
C ARG A 52 -7.56 5.78 -8.09
N ASP A 53 -7.04 4.56 -8.18
CA ASP A 53 -6.87 3.63 -7.06
C ASP A 53 -5.52 3.83 -6.35
N ARG A 54 -4.69 4.76 -6.82
CA ARG A 54 -3.37 5.03 -6.25
C ARG A 54 -3.47 5.78 -4.92
N ILE A 55 -3.10 5.12 -3.82
CA ILE A 55 -3.11 5.70 -2.47
C ILE A 55 -1.79 6.42 -2.11
N TYR A 56 -0.64 5.92 -2.58
CA TYR A 56 0.65 6.53 -2.24
C TYR A 56 0.80 7.93 -2.86
N ASN A 57 1.35 8.85 -2.07
CA ASN A 57 1.52 10.24 -2.48
C ASN A 57 2.62 10.96 -1.69
N LYS A 58 2.97 12.17 -2.15
CA LYS A 58 3.88 13.09 -1.48
C LYS A 58 3.16 14.40 -1.23
N PHE A 59 3.40 15.02 -0.07
CA PHE A 59 3.03 16.40 0.19
C PHE A 59 4.15 17.12 0.95
N SER A 60 4.21 18.43 0.77
CA SER A 60 5.28 19.29 1.26
C SER A 60 4.72 20.33 2.23
N TYR A 61 5.44 20.58 3.32
CA TYR A 61 5.19 21.68 4.25
C TYR A 61 6.36 22.65 4.21
N GLY A 62 6.20 23.69 3.40
CA GLY A 62 7.25 24.67 3.15
C GLY A 62 8.54 24.03 2.63
N PRO A 63 9.70 24.69 2.85
CA PRO A 63 10.99 24.18 2.39
C PRO A 63 11.58 23.10 3.31
N HIS A 64 10.95 22.80 4.45
CA HIS A 64 11.58 22.01 5.50
C HIS A 64 11.11 20.57 5.58
N LEU A 65 9.89 20.25 5.14
CA LEU A 65 9.35 18.91 5.33
C LEU A 65 8.69 18.39 4.06
N ASP A 66 9.15 17.23 3.61
CA ASP A 66 8.44 16.39 2.66
C ASP A 66 7.98 15.10 3.35
N VAL A 67 6.69 14.78 3.20
CA VAL A 67 6.11 13.52 3.69
C VAL A 67 5.78 12.64 2.49
N PHE A 68 6.37 11.45 2.45
CA PHE A 68 6.16 10.42 1.45
C PHE A 68 5.32 9.31 2.06
N ARG A 69 4.02 9.32 1.77
CA ARG A 69 3.11 8.27 2.22
C ARG A 69 3.13 7.13 1.23
N ILE A 70 3.62 5.97 1.67
CA ILE A 70 3.69 4.75 0.85
C ILE A 70 2.47 3.86 1.09
N ASP A 71 2.28 2.91 0.18
CA ASP A 71 1.24 1.88 0.23
C ASP A 71 1.93 0.51 0.15
N MET A 72 1.87 -0.26 1.24
CA MET A 72 2.50 -1.57 1.35
C MET A 72 1.49 -2.72 1.26
N ARG A 73 0.25 -2.44 0.81
CA ARG A 73 -0.81 -3.44 0.62
C ARG A 73 -1.21 -3.65 -0.83
N SER A 74 -1.44 -2.59 -1.61
CA SER A 74 -1.97 -2.73 -2.97
C SER A 74 -1.05 -3.51 -3.92
N TYR A 75 0.25 -3.55 -3.64
CA TYR A 75 1.26 -4.05 -4.58
C TYR A 75 2.14 -5.17 -4.02
N ARG A 76 1.79 -5.70 -2.84
CA ARG A 76 2.54 -6.77 -2.19
C ARG A 76 2.26 -8.13 -2.84
N GLY A 77 3.21 -9.04 -2.67
CA GLY A 77 3.02 -10.46 -2.94
C GLY A 77 2.19 -11.16 -1.84
N PRO A 78 1.95 -12.46 -1.99
CA PRO A 78 1.25 -13.27 -1.01
C PRO A 78 1.96 -13.30 0.35
N ASN A 79 1.20 -13.63 1.40
CA ASN A 79 1.79 -13.97 2.69
C ASN A 79 2.26 -15.42 2.66
N THR A 80 3.56 -15.60 2.50
CA THR A 80 4.24 -16.90 2.60
C THR A 80 4.84 -17.07 3.99
N GLU A 81 5.47 -18.22 4.24
CA GLU A 81 6.30 -18.45 5.45
C GLU A 81 7.51 -17.49 5.54
N ASN A 82 7.76 -16.68 4.50
CA ASN A 82 8.83 -15.67 4.46
C ASN A 82 10.24 -16.28 4.63
N THR A 83 10.46 -17.45 4.05
CA THR A 83 11.72 -18.22 4.09
C THR A 83 12.46 -18.20 2.74
N GLN A 84 12.01 -17.39 1.78
CA GLN A 84 12.64 -17.29 0.47
C GLN A 84 14.08 -16.78 0.59
N SER A 85 15.01 -17.46 -0.08
CA SER A 85 16.43 -17.08 -0.09
C SER A 85 16.77 -15.99 -1.11
N GLN A 86 15.85 -15.70 -2.04
CA GLN A 86 16.03 -14.73 -3.10
C GLN A 86 14.78 -13.85 -3.25
N PRO A 87 14.94 -12.57 -3.62
CA PRO A 87 13.81 -11.71 -3.95
C PRO A 87 13.01 -12.23 -5.15
N GLY A 88 11.68 -12.19 -5.07
CA GLY A 88 10.78 -12.61 -6.14
C GLY A 88 9.38 -12.01 -5.99
N PRO A 89 8.41 -12.36 -6.86
CA PRO A 89 7.03 -11.92 -6.74
C PRO A 89 6.41 -12.17 -5.36
N GLU A 90 6.78 -13.29 -4.71
CA GLU A 90 6.32 -13.68 -3.37
C GLU A 90 6.88 -12.83 -2.23
N THR A 91 8.01 -12.13 -2.46
CA THR A 91 8.68 -11.34 -1.42
C THR A 91 8.45 -9.84 -1.61
N ARG A 92 7.64 -9.42 -2.59
CA ARG A 92 7.39 -8.01 -2.85
C ARG A 92 6.53 -7.42 -1.73
N PHE A 93 6.97 -6.30 -1.18
CA PHE A 93 6.14 -5.45 -0.31
C PHE A 93 5.68 -4.17 -1.03
N LEU A 94 6.54 -3.62 -1.89
CA LEU A 94 6.23 -2.46 -2.70
C LEU A 94 6.20 -2.82 -4.18
N GLY A 95 5.29 -2.18 -4.92
CA GLY A 95 5.26 -2.25 -6.38
C GLY A 95 6.50 -1.61 -7.00
N SER A 96 6.88 -2.07 -8.19
CA SER A 96 8.04 -1.54 -8.91
C SER A 96 7.87 -0.06 -9.26
N GLU A 97 6.65 0.34 -9.64
CA GLU A 97 6.32 1.74 -9.94
C GLU A 97 6.41 2.62 -8.71
N GLN A 98 5.81 2.22 -7.59
CA GLN A 98 5.93 2.94 -6.32
C GLN A 98 7.38 3.04 -5.84
N THR A 99 8.15 1.96 -5.98
CA THR A 99 9.58 1.95 -5.62
C THR A 99 10.37 2.95 -6.46
N ARG A 100 10.12 2.99 -7.77
CA ARG A 100 10.76 3.94 -8.68
C ARG A 100 10.36 5.37 -8.35
N TRP A 101 9.06 5.60 -8.15
CA TRP A 101 8.50 6.89 -7.75
C TRP A 101 9.11 7.40 -6.44
N LEU A 102 9.22 6.54 -5.42
CA LEU A 102 9.77 6.91 -4.12
C LEU A 102 11.23 7.34 -4.25
N LYS A 103 12.05 6.54 -4.94
CA LYS A 103 13.47 6.85 -5.20
C LYS A 103 13.63 8.20 -5.92
N GLN A 104 12.87 8.41 -7.00
CA GLN A 104 12.92 9.65 -7.76
C GLN A 104 12.44 10.86 -6.94
N SER A 105 11.37 10.69 -6.17
CA SER A 105 10.79 11.77 -5.36
C SER A 105 11.70 12.14 -4.18
N LEU A 106 12.43 11.19 -3.61
CA LEU A 106 13.45 11.43 -2.59
C LEU A 106 14.66 12.16 -3.18
N LEU A 107 15.15 11.74 -4.35
CA LEU A 107 16.26 12.40 -5.05
C LEU A 107 15.92 13.84 -5.46
N ALA A 108 14.67 14.10 -5.85
CA ALA A 108 14.21 15.44 -6.23
C ALA A 108 13.91 16.36 -5.03
N SER A 109 13.92 15.84 -3.81
CA SER A 109 13.53 16.61 -2.62
C SER A 109 14.70 17.39 -2.01
N ASN A 110 14.57 18.71 -2.01
CA ASN A 110 15.48 19.62 -1.30
C ASN A 110 15.04 19.93 0.14
N ALA A 111 14.00 19.25 0.65
CA ALA A 111 13.49 19.51 2.00
C ALA A 111 14.51 19.07 3.07
N THR A 112 14.61 19.85 4.15
CA THR A 112 15.47 19.51 5.31
C THR A 112 15.14 18.12 5.86
N TRP A 113 13.85 17.83 6.05
CA TRP A 113 13.31 16.58 6.56
C TRP A 113 12.52 15.84 5.48
N LYS A 114 12.79 14.54 5.38
CA LYS A 114 12.12 13.61 4.49
C LYS A 114 11.55 12.49 5.34
N VAL A 115 10.24 12.45 5.50
CA VAL A 115 9.54 11.45 6.33
C VAL A 115 8.87 10.43 5.42
N ILE A 116 9.14 9.15 5.63
CA ILE A 116 8.41 8.06 4.96
C ILE A 116 7.34 7.57 5.94
N ALA A 117 6.08 7.80 5.62
CA ALA A 117 4.95 7.27 6.37
C ALA A 117 4.58 5.90 5.79
N ALA A 118 4.81 4.84 6.57
CA ALA A 118 4.65 3.44 6.19
C ALA A 118 3.55 2.78 7.02
N ASP A 119 2.73 1.93 6.40
CA ASP A 119 1.64 1.19 7.07
C ASP A 119 2.14 -0.03 7.85
N MET A 120 3.32 -0.56 7.51
CA MET A 120 3.98 -1.63 8.26
C MET A 120 5.39 -1.21 8.72
N PRO A 121 5.92 -1.79 9.82
CA PRO A 121 7.28 -1.55 10.27
C PRO A 121 8.31 -1.85 9.18
N ILE A 122 9.26 -0.94 9.00
CA ILE A 122 10.40 -1.08 8.07
C ILE A 122 11.71 -1.43 8.79
N GLY A 123 11.73 -1.34 10.11
CA GLY A 123 12.85 -1.73 10.97
C GLY A 123 12.61 -3.08 11.62
N LEU A 124 13.68 -3.65 12.19
CA LEU A 124 13.64 -4.82 13.07
C LEU A 124 13.25 -4.41 14.50
#